data_AF-A0A2R6CQ81-F1
#
_entry.id   AF-A0A2R6CQ81-F1
#
_cell.length_a   1.000
_cell.length_b   1.000
_cell.length_c   1.000
_cell.angle_alpha   90.00
_cell.angle_beta   90.00
_cell.angle_gamma   90.00
#
_symmetry.space_group_name_H-M   'P 1'
#
loop_
_entity.id
_entity.type
_entity.pdbx_description
1 polymer ?
#
loop_
_entity_poly.entity_id
_entity_poly.type
_entity_poly.pdbx_seq_one_letter_code
_entity_poly.pdbx_strand_id
1 'polypeptide(L)'
;MPPRGWPPPPRATGRSPRLVLDHPSGVSCAVADGDTVGCLVPEKPVPWVVLPDPEGHVSPRHARFERSSGRWMLTDTSLNGTYVTGDDGWSFALGESGYRTRLDRGEFDPDGGQPPATVPLSNGAIIAPVHPEYGIRLRVRYDEGNTSDAGR
;
A
#
# COMPACT_ATOMS: atom_id res chain seq x y z
N MET A 1 -10.51 15.37 28.16
CA MET A 1 -9.82 14.36 28.99
C MET A 1 -10.73 13.14 29.09
N PRO A 2 -10.27 11.93 28.77
CA PRO A 2 -11.10 10.75 28.93
C PRO A 2 -11.32 10.43 30.43
N PRO A 3 -12.47 9.85 30.81
CA PRO A 3 -12.77 9.49 32.19
C PRO A 3 -11.82 8.41 32.71
N ARG A 4 -11.41 8.54 33.97
CA ARG A 4 -10.59 7.54 34.68
C ARG A 4 -11.37 6.23 34.79
N GLY A 5 -10.84 5.13 34.24
CA GLY A 5 -11.42 3.79 34.39
C GLY A 5 -11.65 3.02 33.09
N TRP A 6 -11.51 3.65 31.92
CA TRP A 6 -11.49 2.89 30.67
C TRP A 6 -10.16 2.14 30.57
N PRO A 7 -10.14 0.83 30.25
CA PRO A 7 -8.89 0.17 29.88
C PRO A 7 -8.24 0.92 28.71
N PRO A 8 -6.92 0.94 28.55
CA PRO A 8 -6.34 1.45 27.31
C PRO A 8 -7.03 0.77 26.12
N PRO A 9 -7.28 1.47 25.00
CA PRO A 9 -7.87 0.83 23.83
C PRO A 9 -7.06 -0.43 23.52
N PRO A 10 -7.71 -1.57 23.23
CA PRO A 10 -7.02 -2.83 23.01
C PRO A 10 -5.95 -2.60 21.93
N ARG A 11 -4.69 -2.72 22.33
CA ARG A 11 -3.61 -2.82 21.34
C ARG A 11 -3.77 -4.18 20.70
N ALA A 12 -3.91 -4.20 19.38
CA ALA A 12 -3.85 -5.44 18.61
C ALA A 12 -2.43 -6.01 18.73
N THR A 13 -2.15 -6.76 19.79
CA THR A 13 -0.81 -7.31 20.11
C THR A 13 -0.50 -8.63 19.41
N GLY A 14 -1.41 -9.14 18.56
CA GLY A 14 -1.23 -10.42 17.86
C GLY A 14 -0.69 -10.32 16.43
N ARG A 15 -0.69 -9.13 15.84
CA ARG A 15 -0.05 -8.85 14.55
C ARG A 15 0.85 -7.64 14.77
N SER A 16 2.08 -7.83 15.19
CA SER A 16 3.02 -6.71 15.25
C SER A 16 3.19 -6.19 13.82
N PRO A 17 2.70 -4.99 13.48
CA PRO A 17 2.96 -4.45 12.16
C PRO A 17 4.47 -4.27 12.04
N ARG A 18 5.00 -4.60 10.86
CA ARG A 18 6.35 -4.17 10.50
C ARG A 18 6.31 -3.11 9.41
N LEU A 19 5.10 -2.70 9.01
CA LEU A 19 4.80 -1.68 8.02
C LEU A 19 3.55 -0.92 8.49
N VAL A 20 3.65 0.41 8.47
CA VAL A 20 2.56 1.33 8.75
C VAL A 20 2.44 2.27 7.55
N LEU A 21 1.21 2.52 7.14
CA LEU A 21 0.88 3.49 6.09
C LEU A 21 0.26 4.71 6.74
N ASP A 22 0.94 5.84 6.64
CA ASP A 22 0.46 7.12 7.14
C ASP A 22 -0.20 7.92 6.01
N HIS A 23 -1.46 8.29 6.19
CA HIS A 23 -2.20 9.17 5.29
C HIS A 23 -2.08 10.65 5.75
N PRO A 24 -1.99 11.64 4.84
CA PRO A 24 -1.89 13.06 5.19
C PRO A 24 -2.99 13.61 6.10
N SER A 25 -4.15 12.96 6.17
CA SER A 25 -5.23 13.31 7.12
C SER A 25 -4.91 12.97 8.58
N GLY A 26 -3.77 12.35 8.87
CA GLY A 26 -3.38 11.90 10.20
C GLY A 26 -3.85 10.49 10.57
N VAL A 27 -4.45 9.76 9.63
CA VAL A 27 -4.83 8.35 9.82
C VAL A 27 -3.63 7.47 9.51
N SER A 28 -3.34 6.52 10.39
CA SER A 28 -2.29 5.51 10.21
C SER A 28 -2.88 4.12 10.22
N CYS A 29 -2.49 3.29 9.25
CA CYS A 29 -2.94 1.91 9.13
C CYS A 29 -1.75 0.96 9.22
N ALA A 30 -1.79 0.08 10.22
CA ALA A 30 -0.87 -1.04 10.35
C ALA A 30 -1.18 -2.09 9.27
N VAL A 31 -0.16 -2.59 8.56
CA VAL A 31 -0.33 -3.64 7.56
C VAL A 31 0.60 -4.83 7.84
N ALA A 32 0.09 -6.02 7.55
CA ALA A 32 0.77 -7.30 7.69
C ALA A 32 1.02 -7.94 6.31
N ASP A 33 1.80 -9.03 6.33
CA ASP A 33 2.07 -9.79 5.12
C ASP A 33 0.78 -10.33 4.51
N GLY A 34 0.57 -10.02 3.23
CA GLY A 34 -0.61 -10.40 2.47
C GLY A 34 -1.78 -9.41 2.53
N ASP A 35 -1.74 -8.38 3.37
CA ASP A 35 -2.78 -7.36 3.43
C ASP A 35 -2.86 -6.56 2.12
N THR A 36 -4.04 -6.03 1.80
CA THR A 36 -4.32 -5.34 0.54
C THR A 36 -4.78 -3.91 0.74
N VAL A 37 -4.57 -3.08 -0.29
CA VAL A 37 -5.09 -1.72 -0.39
C VAL A 37 -5.95 -1.57 -1.64
N GLY A 38 -7.03 -0.81 -1.56
CA GLY A 38 -7.93 -0.54 -2.68
C GLY A 38 -9.12 0.32 -2.30
N CYS A 39 -10.10 0.45 -3.19
CA CYS A 39 -11.35 1.14 -2.91
C CYS A 39 -12.44 0.18 -2.41
N LEU A 40 -13.46 0.72 -1.77
CA LEU A 40 -14.64 -0.04 -1.37
C LEU A 40 -15.63 -0.12 -2.54
N VAL A 41 -15.94 -1.34 -2.99
CA VAL A 41 -16.97 -1.59 -4.01
C VAL A 41 -17.95 -2.64 -3.48
N PRO A 42 -19.28 -2.42 -3.64
CA PRO A 42 -20.27 -3.44 -3.29
C PRO A 42 -19.95 -4.80 -3.91
N GLU A 43 -20.21 -5.87 -3.17
CA GLU A 43 -20.04 -7.26 -3.62
C GLU A 43 -18.60 -7.71 -3.91
N LYS A 44 -17.60 -6.82 -3.74
CA LYS A 44 -16.18 -7.18 -3.79
C LYS A 44 -15.62 -7.41 -2.39
N PRO A 45 -14.61 -8.29 -2.21
CA PRO A 45 -13.91 -8.40 -0.94
C PRO A 45 -13.33 -7.05 -0.51
N VAL A 46 -13.60 -6.64 0.72
CA VAL A 46 -13.12 -5.38 1.28
C VAL A 46 -11.59 -5.46 1.46
N PRO A 47 -10.81 -4.52 0.91
CA PRO A 47 -9.38 -4.48 1.15
C PRO A 47 -9.09 -4.09 2.60
N TRP A 48 -7.93 -4.50 3.12
CA TRP A 48 -7.53 -4.17 4.48
C TRP A 48 -7.38 -2.65 4.69
N VAL A 49 -6.75 -1.97 3.74
CA VAL A 49 -6.69 -0.50 3.69
C VAL A 49 -7.65 -0.01 2.61
N VAL A 50 -8.70 0.68 3.03
CA VAL A 50 -9.69 1.29 2.13
C VAL A 50 -9.28 2.73 1.84
N LEU A 51 -9.17 3.06 0.56
CA LEU A 51 -8.85 4.41 0.09
C LEU A 51 -10.12 5.16 -0.32
N PRO A 52 -10.24 6.45 0.05
CA PRO A 52 -11.28 7.31 -0.51
C PRO A 52 -10.94 7.57 -1.98
N ASP A 53 -11.79 7.10 -2.88
CA ASP A 53 -11.60 7.18 -4.33
C ASP A 53 -12.87 7.73 -4.99
N PRO A 54 -13.12 9.05 -4.89
CA PRO A 54 -14.34 9.65 -5.42
C PRO A 54 -14.39 9.66 -6.96
N GLU A 55 -13.23 9.65 -7.63
CA GLU A 55 -13.16 9.67 -9.10
C GLU A 55 -13.12 8.25 -9.70
N GLY A 56 -12.93 7.20 -8.89
CA GLY A 56 -13.13 5.81 -9.28
C GLY A 56 -11.96 5.19 -10.04
N HIS A 57 -10.73 5.67 -9.85
CA HIS A 57 -9.55 5.16 -10.56
C HIS A 57 -8.75 4.14 -9.74
N VAL A 58 -9.03 3.99 -8.45
CA VAL A 58 -8.43 2.97 -7.59
C VAL A 58 -9.22 1.68 -7.76
N SER A 59 -8.56 0.58 -8.16
CA SER A 59 -9.19 -0.74 -8.19
C SER A 59 -9.60 -1.25 -6.79
N PRO A 60 -10.64 -2.11 -6.66
CA PRO A 60 -11.10 -2.65 -5.37
C PRO A 60 -10.01 -3.41 -4.60
N ARG A 61 -9.13 -4.09 -5.35
CA ARG A 61 -7.86 -4.63 -4.87
C ARG A 61 -6.77 -4.04 -5.75
N HIS A 62 -6.23 -2.90 -5.32
CA HIS A 62 -5.26 -2.12 -6.09
C HIS A 62 -3.86 -2.68 -5.97
N ALA A 63 -3.43 -2.97 -4.74
CA ALA A 63 -2.14 -3.56 -4.48
C ALA A 63 -2.17 -4.47 -3.26
N ARG A 64 -1.14 -5.32 -3.14
CA ARG A 64 -0.90 -6.21 -2.01
C ARG A 64 0.48 -5.95 -1.43
N PHE A 65 0.58 -6.00 -0.10
CA PHE A 65 1.84 -5.90 0.63
C PHE A 65 2.36 -7.30 0.93
N GLU A 66 3.62 -7.54 0.66
CA GLU A 66 4.24 -8.85 0.89
C GLU A 66 5.60 -8.69 1.56
N ARG A 67 5.93 -9.61 2.46
CA ARG A 67 7.25 -9.69 3.08
C ARG A 67 8.09 -10.73 2.34
N SER A 68 9.06 -10.27 1.56
CA SER A 68 9.98 -11.13 0.81
C SER A 68 11.42 -10.87 1.22
N SER A 69 12.17 -11.93 1.57
CA SER A 69 13.59 -11.84 1.95
C SER A 69 13.89 -10.78 3.00
N GLY A 70 12.99 -10.63 3.97
CA GLY A 70 13.11 -9.66 5.07
C GLY A 70 12.71 -8.21 4.72
N ARG A 71 12.41 -7.91 3.46
CA ARG A 71 11.97 -6.59 2.97
C ARG A 71 10.47 -6.56 2.71
N TRP A 72 9.90 -5.35 2.71
CA TRP A 72 8.53 -5.15 2.27
C TRP A 72 8.50 -4.87 0.78
N MET A 73 7.55 -5.50 0.10
CA MET A 73 7.29 -5.34 -1.31
C MET A 73 5.84 -4.90 -1.50
N LEU A 74 5.59 -4.09 -2.53
CA LEU A 74 4.27 -3.79 -3.03
C LEU A 74 4.11 -4.47 -4.38
N THR A 75 3.08 -5.30 -4.51
CA THR A 75 2.70 -5.93 -5.78
C THR A 75 1.42 -5.25 -6.27
N ASP A 76 1.50 -4.57 -7.42
CA ASP A 76 0.35 -3.95 -8.07
C ASP A 76 -0.53 -5.02 -8.72
N THR A 77 -1.83 -4.93 -8.48
CA THR A 77 -2.87 -5.80 -9.06
C THR A 77 -3.98 -4.98 -9.72
N SER A 78 -3.70 -3.71 -9.99
CA SER A 78 -4.69 -2.73 -10.43
C SER A 78 -4.74 -2.64 -11.96
N LEU A 79 -5.66 -1.81 -12.45
CA LEU A 79 -5.73 -1.47 -13.87
C LEU A 79 -4.88 -0.24 -14.23
N ASN A 80 -4.60 0.64 -13.27
CA ASN A 80 -3.98 1.94 -13.50
C ASN A 80 -2.55 2.05 -12.99
N GLY A 81 -2.09 1.04 -12.24
CA GLY A 81 -0.75 0.97 -11.66
C GLY A 81 -0.59 1.80 -10.40
N THR A 82 0.55 1.61 -9.76
CA THR A 82 0.93 2.24 -8.51
C THR A 82 2.32 2.87 -8.64
N TYR A 83 2.46 4.13 -8.23
CA TYR A 83 3.75 4.80 -8.16
C TYR A 83 4.32 4.73 -6.74
N VAL A 84 5.62 4.47 -6.61
CA VAL A 84 6.32 4.42 -5.34
C VAL A 84 7.61 5.21 -5.43
N THR A 85 7.90 6.09 -4.46
CA THR A 85 9.21 6.77 -4.43
C THR A 85 10.31 5.81 -3.97
N GLY A 86 11.37 5.68 -4.74
CA GLY A 86 12.66 5.13 -4.35
C GLY A 86 13.74 6.21 -4.28
N ASP A 87 15.00 5.77 -4.18
CA ASP A 87 16.16 6.65 -4.04
C ASP A 87 16.36 7.56 -5.28
N ASP A 88 16.02 7.06 -6.47
CA ASP A 88 16.20 7.75 -7.76
C ASP A 88 14.92 8.42 -8.29
N GLY A 89 13.87 8.53 -7.46
CA GLY A 89 12.58 9.12 -7.84
C GLY A 89 11.42 8.14 -7.88
N TRP A 90 10.47 8.33 -8.78
CA TRP A 90 9.27 7.48 -8.85
C TRP A 90 9.52 6.21 -9.65
N SER A 91 9.26 5.07 -9.02
CA SER A 91 9.12 3.76 -9.67
C SER A 91 7.65 3.51 -9.97
N PHE A 92 7.35 3.06 -11.18
CA PHE A 92 5.99 2.69 -11.59
C PHE A 92 5.83 1.17 -11.58
N ALA A 93 4.85 0.69 -10.81
CA ALA A 93 4.47 -0.72 -10.74
C ALA A 93 3.15 -0.97 -11.47
N LEU A 94 3.10 -2.01 -12.29
CA LEU A 94 1.89 -2.38 -13.03
C LEU A 94 1.77 -3.90 -13.20
N GLY A 95 0.70 -4.47 -12.65
CA GLY A 95 0.38 -5.88 -12.81
C GLY A 95 -0.03 -6.23 -14.24
N GLU A 96 0.01 -7.53 -14.56
CA GLU A 96 -0.31 -8.08 -15.88
C GLU A 96 -1.64 -7.58 -16.45
N SER A 97 -2.71 -7.60 -15.64
CA SER A 97 -4.05 -7.20 -16.09
C SER A 97 -4.11 -5.72 -16.47
N GLY A 98 -3.47 -4.85 -15.69
CA GLY A 98 -3.37 -3.43 -16.00
C GLY A 98 -2.51 -3.18 -17.22
N TYR A 99 -1.38 -3.88 -17.35
CA TYR A 99 -0.51 -3.79 -18.52
C TYR A 99 -1.24 -4.15 -19.80
N ARG A 100 -1.89 -5.32 -19.86
CA ARG A 100 -2.67 -5.76 -21.04
C ARG A 100 -3.76 -4.75 -21.41
N THR A 101 -4.52 -4.30 -20.43
CA THR A 101 -5.61 -3.34 -20.65
C THR A 101 -5.10 -2.03 -21.26
N ARG A 102 -3.95 -1.54 -20.80
CA ARG A 102 -3.33 -0.31 -21.29
C ARG A 102 -2.62 -0.49 -22.64
N LEU A 103 -2.03 -1.66 -22.86
CA LEU A 103 -1.44 -2.03 -24.15
C LEU A 103 -2.51 -2.07 -25.24
N ASP A 104 -3.66 -2.68 -24.98
CA ASP A 104 -4.81 -2.73 -25.90
C ASP A 104 -5.36 -1.32 -26.23
N ARG A 105 -5.13 -0.34 -25.34
CA ARG A 105 -5.49 1.07 -25.55
C ARG A 105 -4.42 1.90 -26.26
N GLY A 106 -3.26 1.30 -26.56
CA GLY A 106 -2.12 1.99 -27.16
C GLY A 106 -1.37 2.92 -26.19
N GLU A 107 -1.49 2.70 -24.87
CA GLU A 107 -0.76 3.47 -23.85
C GLU A 107 0.67 2.93 -23.63
N PHE A 108 0.97 1.73 -24.12
CA PHE A 108 2.31 1.12 -24.10
C PHE A 108 2.75 0.72 -25.51
N ASP A 109 4.06 0.72 -25.73
CA ASP A 109 4.69 0.11 -26.88
C ASP A 109 4.65 -1.42 -26.73
N PRO A 110 4.08 -2.19 -27.69
CA PRO A 110 4.09 -3.65 -27.66
C PRO A 110 5.49 -4.26 -27.65
N ASP A 111 6.47 -3.58 -28.22
CA ASP A 111 7.88 -4.00 -28.21
C ASP A 111 8.61 -3.51 -26.94
N GLY A 112 7.93 -2.67 -26.13
CA GLY A 112 8.38 -2.22 -24.84
C GLY A 112 8.27 -3.32 -23.78
N GLY A 113 9.23 -3.33 -22.85
CA GLY A 113 9.14 -4.21 -21.67
C GLY A 113 8.02 -3.77 -20.73
N GLN A 114 7.29 -4.74 -20.17
CA GLN A 114 6.30 -4.48 -19.13
C GLN A 114 6.96 -3.87 -17.88
N PRO A 115 6.35 -2.85 -17.24
CA PRO A 115 6.80 -2.35 -15.94
C PRO A 115 6.80 -3.46 -14.88
N PRO A 116 7.67 -3.40 -13.86
CA PRO A 116 7.65 -4.41 -12.81
C PRO A 116 6.29 -4.44 -12.09
N ALA A 117 5.72 -5.63 -11.89
CA ALA A 117 4.50 -5.75 -11.09
C ALA A 117 4.76 -5.54 -9.60
N THR A 118 5.98 -5.82 -9.15
CA THR A 118 6.38 -5.77 -7.74
C THR A 118 7.57 -4.84 -7.56
N VAL A 119 7.46 -3.92 -6.60
CA VAL A 119 8.53 -2.95 -6.26
C VAL A 119 8.83 -3.00 -4.77
N PRO A 120 10.10 -2.78 -4.36
CA PRO A 120 10.44 -2.69 -2.95
C PRO A 120 9.84 -1.44 -2.33
N LEU A 121 9.37 -1.57 -1.10
CA LEU A 121 9.06 -0.42 -0.25
C LEU A 121 10.28 -0.14 0.62
N SER A 122 10.62 1.13 0.77
CA SER A 122 11.63 1.62 1.71
C SER A 122 10.95 2.40 2.83
N ASN A 123 11.57 2.46 4.01
CA ASN A 123 11.09 3.34 5.07
C ASN A 123 11.08 4.79 4.58
N GLY A 124 9.97 5.50 4.76
CA GLY A 124 9.78 6.87 4.27
C GLY A 124 9.26 6.98 2.83
N ALA A 125 9.17 5.87 2.07
CA ALA A 125 8.65 5.89 0.71
C ALA A 125 7.20 6.41 0.65
N ILE A 126 6.83 7.06 -0.44
CA ILE A 126 5.46 7.48 -0.73
C ILE A 126 4.87 6.55 -1.78
N ILE A 127 3.71 5.99 -1.47
CA ILE A 127 2.87 5.23 -2.40
C ILE A 127 1.79 6.17 -2.93
N ALA A 128 1.65 6.25 -4.25
CA ALA A 128 0.61 6.98 -4.95
C ALA A 128 -0.10 6.03 -5.95
N PRO A 129 -1.28 5.49 -5.59
CA PRO A 129 -2.12 4.74 -6.52
C PRO A 129 -2.48 5.61 -7.73
N VAL A 130 -2.59 5.00 -8.92
CA VAL A 130 -2.96 5.65 -10.19
C VAL A 130 -1.90 6.59 -10.76
N HIS A 131 -1.54 7.67 -10.06
CA HIS A 131 -0.55 8.67 -10.49
C HIS A 131 -0.13 9.57 -9.31
N PRO A 132 1.11 10.10 -9.25
CA PRO A 132 1.53 11.01 -8.16
C PRO A 132 0.67 12.28 -8.00
N GLU A 133 0.04 12.73 -9.09
CA GLU A 133 -0.85 13.91 -9.11
C GLU A 133 -2.31 13.57 -8.80
N TYR A 134 -2.65 12.29 -8.66
CA TYR A 134 -4.03 11.84 -8.39
C TYR A 134 -4.55 12.25 -7.01
N GLY A 135 -3.65 12.62 -6.10
CA GLY A 135 -3.99 13.20 -4.79
C GLY A 135 -3.99 12.21 -3.63
N ILE A 136 -4.02 10.89 -3.89
CA ILE A 136 -3.86 9.87 -2.84
C ILE A 136 -2.37 9.61 -2.62
N ARG A 137 -1.89 9.81 -1.39
CA ARG A 137 -0.50 9.56 -0.99
C ARG A 137 -0.44 8.88 0.36
N LEU A 138 0.31 7.78 0.45
CA LEU A 138 0.54 7.05 1.69
C LEU A 138 2.03 7.01 1.97
N ARG A 139 2.46 7.52 3.13
CA ARG A 139 3.85 7.40 3.57
C ARG A 139 4.06 6.07 4.26
N VAL A 140 5.06 5.35 3.80
CA VAL A 140 5.54 4.11 4.39
C VAL A 140 6.38 4.42 5.61
N ARG A 141 6.12 3.71 6.70
CA ARG A 141 6.94 3.73 7.89
C ARG A 141 7.10 2.33 8.47
N TYR A 142 8.32 1.96 8.83
CA TYR A 142 8.55 0.69 9.51
C TYR A 142 8.28 0.85 10.99
N ASP A 143 7.47 -0.05 11.53
CA ASP A 143 7.37 -0.22 12.97
C ASP A 143 8.41 -1.26 13.36
N GLU A 144 9.57 -0.77 13.80
CA GLU A 144 10.57 -1.58 14.48
C GLU A 144 9.99 -1.90 15.85
N GLY A 145 9.20 -2.98 15.91
CA GLY A 145 8.58 -3.44 17.14
C GLY A 145 9.62 -3.42 18.26
N ASN A 146 9.35 -2.61 19.29
CA ASN A 146 10.26 -2.34 20.39
C ASN A 146 10.75 -3.68 20.99
N THR A 147 11.98 -4.10 20.66
CA THR A 147 12.71 -5.16 21.39
C THR A 147 13.13 -4.59 22.73
N SER A 148 12.17 -4.41 23.62
CA SER A 148 12.41 -4.17 25.02
C SER A 148 11.50 -5.08 25.82
N ASP A 149 11.81 -6.38 25.82
CA ASP A 149 11.63 -7.21 27.01
C ASP A 149 12.45 -8.51 26.92
N ALA A 150 13.58 -8.53 27.63
CA ALA A 150 14.21 -9.71 28.22
C ALA A 150 15.37 -9.22 29.11
N GLY A 151 15.01 -8.45 30.13
CA GLY A 151 15.94 -7.90 31.10
C GLY A 151 15.25 -7.75 32.45
N ARG A 152 14.78 -8.84 33.03
CA ARG A 152 14.66 -9.06 34.47
C ARG A 152 14.38 -10.52 34.80
#